data_AF-A0A1C6LBR6-F1
#
_entry.id   AF-A0A1C6LBR6-F1
#
_cell.length_a   1.000
_cell.length_b   1.000
_cell.length_c   1.000
_cell.angle_alpha   90.00
_cell.angle_beta   90.00
_cell.angle_gamma   90.00
#
_symmetry.space_group_name_H-M   'P 1'
#
loop_
_entity.id
_entity.type
_entity.pdbx_description
1 polymer ?
#
loop_
_entity_poly.entity_id
_entity_poly.type
_entity_poly.pdbx_seq_one_letter_code
_entity_poly.pdbx_strand_id
1 'polypeptide(L)'
;MFFKSNYLRKNKYYRLKVNLIILYLLNLSDLFFTKLFLTLEPTMFKEANIFLEPIIYGVFPYFLKIVVCGSVLYYWYFRSRESSKKEMRRSIITSIGLLIFYILINLLHIFNVILMFYLK
;
A
#
# COMPACT_ATOMS: atom_id res chain seq x y z
N MET A 1 -33.92 16.75 -2.81
CA MET A 1 -32.81 16.18 -3.63
C MET A 1 -31.40 16.52 -3.08
N PHE A 2 -31.21 17.67 -2.42
CA PHE A 2 -29.91 18.14 -1.90
C PHE A 2 -29.27 17.26 -0.81
N PHE A 3 -30.06 16.78 0.16
CA PHE A 3 -29.57 15.95 1.27
C PHE A 3 -29.01 14.58 0.83
N LYS A 4 -29.68 13.90 -0.11
CA LYS A 4 -29.23 12.61 -0.66
C LYS A 4 -27.89 12.74 -1.42
N SER A 5 -27.72 13.84 -2.14
CA SER A 5 -26.48 14.18 -2.86
C SER A 5 -25.28 14.36 -1.90
N ASN A 6 -25.47 15.11 -0.81
CA ASN A 6 -24.42 15.36 0.18
C ASN A 6 -24.06 14.10 0.97
N TYR A 7 -25.04 13.27 1.34
CA TYR A 7 -24.81 11.99 2.01
C TYR A 7 -23.99 11.02 1.16
N LEU A 8 -24.35 10.84 -0.12
CA LEU A 8 -23.62 9.95 -1.03
C LEU A 8 -22.19 10.41 -1.28
N ARG A 9 -21.94 11.73 -1.32
CA ARG A 9 -20.58 12.28 -1.44
C ARG A 9 -19.76 12.00 -0.18
N LYS A 10 -20.34 12.21 1.01
CA LYS A 10 -19.68 11.93 2.29
C LYS A 10 -19.31 10.45 2.42
N ASN A 11 -20.21 9.55 2.03
CA ASN A 11 -19.95 8.09 2.07
C ASN A 11 -18.82 7.68 1.11
N LYS A 12 -18.82 8.18 -0.13
CA LYS A 12 -17.73 7.92 -1.10
C LYS A 12 -16.38 8.39 -0.59
N TYR A 13 -16.34 9.56 0.03
CA TYR A 13 -15.12 10.13 0.58
C TYR A 13 -14.59 9.31 1.76
N TYR A 14 -15.48 8.88 2.66
CA TYR A 14 -15.13 7.97 3.74
C TYR A 14 -14.57 6.64 3.22
N ARG A 15 -15.20 6.05 2.20
CA ARG A 15 -14.72 4.82 1.57
C ARG A 15 -13.31 4.98 0.99
N LEU A 16 -13.04 6.09 0.29
CA LEU A 16 -11.69 6.38 -0.21
C LEU A 16 -10.68 6.52 0.95
N LYS A 17 -11.04 7.24 2.02
CA LYS A 17 -10.19 7.38 3.22
C LYS A 17 -9.77 6.01 3.76
N VAL A 18 -10.74 5.12 3.98
CA VAL A 18 -10.50 3.77 4.50
C VAL A 18 -9.59 2.99 3.56
N ASN A 19 -9.87 3.01 2.26
CA ASN A 19 -9.04 2.31 1.28
C ASN A 19 -7.58 2.78 1.29
N LEU A 20 -7.35 4.10 1.36
CA LEU A 20 -5.99 4.66 1.38
C LEU A 20 -5.24 4.35 2.68
N ILE A 21 -5.93 4.30 3.82
CA ILE A 21 -5.33 3.87 5.09
C ILE A 21 -4.93 2.39 5.01
N ILE A 22 -5.80 1.52 4.50
CA ILE A 22 -5.48 0.10 4.35
C ILE A 22 -4.31 -0.09 3.37
N LEU A 23 -4.28 0.65 2.25
CA LEU A 23 -3.15 0.64 1.31
C LEU A 23 -1.83 1.01 1.98
N TYR A 24 -1.84 2.04 2.83
CA TYR A 24 -0.66 2.44 3.59
C TYR A 24 -0.19 1.31 4.51
N LEU A 25 -1.11 0.70 5.27
CA LEU A 25 -0.77 -0.42 6.15
C LEU A 25 -0.23 -1.62 5.38
N LEU A 26 -0.84 -2.00 4.26
CA LEU A 26 -0.37 -3.09 3.42
C LEU A 26 1.02 -2.80 2.82
N ASN A 27 1.33 -1.54 2.50
CA ASN A 27 2.64 -1.13 2.03
C ASN A 27 3.70 -1.19 3.14
N LEU A 28 3.33 -0.84 4.38
CA LEU A 28 4.21 -1.01 5.55
C LEU A 28 4.46 -2.49 5.85
N SER A 29 3.43 -3.34 5.77
CA SER A 29 3.56 -4.78 5.95
C SER A 29 4.46 -5.41 4.88
N ASP A 30 4.29 -5.03 3.60
CA ASP A 30 5.17 -5.43 2.51
C ASP A 30 6.64 -5.11 2.84
N LEU A 31 6.90 -3.86 3.25
CA LEU A 31 8.23 -3.41 3.63
C LEU A 31 8.83 -4.21 4.80
N PHE A 32 8.00 -4.54 5.80
CA PHE A 32 8.40 -5.35 6.94
C PHE A 32 8.79 -6.78 6.51
N PHE A 33 7.95 -7.45 5.72
CA PHE A 33 8.22 -8.82 5.27
C PHE A 33 9.45 -8.89 4.37
N THR A 34 9.61 -7.95 3.43
CA THR A 34 10.81 -7.86 2.61
C THR A 34 12.07 -7.75 3.47
N LYS A 35 12.07 -6.88 4.49
CA LYS A 35 13.21 -6.76 5.41
C LYS A 35 13.44 -8.05 6.20
N LEU A 36 12.38 -8.68 6.69
CA LEU A 36 12.46 -9.93 7.43
C LEU A 36 13.13 -11.03 6.59
N PHE A 37 12.69 -11.21 5.33
CA PHE A 37 13.24 -12.22 4.44
C PHE A 37 14.69 -11.97 4.06
N LEU A 38 15.05 -10.73 3.71
CA LEU A 38 16.43 -10.37 3.40
C LEU A 38 17.36 -10.56 4.61
N THR A 39 16.83 -10.41 5.83
CA THR A 39 17.63 -10.61 7.06
C THR A 39 17.79 -12.09 7.42
N LEU A 40 16.74 -12.89 7.23
CA LEU A 40 16.73 -14.29 7.69
C LEU A 40 17.29 -15.27 6.66
N GLU A 41 16.99 -15.08 5.36
CA GLU A 41 17.32 -16.02 4.29
C GLU A 41 17.82 -15.28 3.04
N PRO A 42 18.94 -14.52 3.13
CA PRO A 42 19.46 -13.69 2.03
C PRO A 42 19.85 -14.48 0.77
N THR A 43 20.08 -15.79 0.90
CA THR A 43 20.40 -16.68 -0.22
C THR A 43 19.16 -17.12 -1.00
N MET A 44 17.98 -17.16 -0.37
CA MET A 44 16.72 -17.56 -0.99
C MET A 44 15.89 -16.38 -1.50
N PHE A 45 16.08 -15.19 -0.92
CA PHE A 45 15.32 -13.99 -1.29
C PHE A 45 16.24 -12.92 -1.89
N LYS A 46 15.98 -12.56 -3.15
CA LYS A 46 16.57 -11.37 -3.80
C LYS A 46 15.52 -10.29 -3.96
N GLU A 47 15.90 -9.05 -3.72
CA GLU A 47 15.04 -7.91 -4.03
C GLU A 47 14.83 -7.83 -5.54
N ALA A 48 13.58 -7.92 -6.00
CA ALA A 48 13.26 -7.77 -7.41
C ALA A 48 13.37 -6.31 -7.91
N ASN A 49 13.41 -5.36 -6.98
CA ASN A 49 13.45 -3.94 -7.28
C ASN A 49 14.90 -3.45 -7.38
N ILE A 50 15.41 -3.40 -8.61
CA ILE A 50 16.78 -3.00 -8.97
C ILE A 50 17.14 -1.61 -8.41
N PHE A 51 16.15 -0.72 -8.25
CA PHE A 51 16.36 0.60 -7.66
C PHE A 51 16.52 0.57 -6.13
N LEU A 52 16.05 -0.48 -5.44
CA LEU A 52 16.23 -0.67 -4.00
C LEU A 52 17.48 -1.49 -3.66
N GLU A 53 18.03 -2.25 -4.61
CA GLU A 53 19.20 -3.11 -4.41
C GLU A 53 20.43 -2.39 -3.77
N PRO A 54 20.86 -1.19 -4.22
CA PRO A 54 21.98 -0.47 -3.59
C PRO A 54 21.63 0.22 -2.26
N ILE A 55 20.40 0.06 -1.79
CA ILE A 55 19.71 0.96 -0.87
C ILE A 55 19.17 0.17 0.35
N ILE A 56 18.97 -1.14 0.21
CA ILE A 56 18.49 -2.09 1.23
C ILE A 56 19.35 -2.16 2.50
N TYR A 57 20.63 -1.85 2.42
CA TYR A 57 21.52 -1.96 3.59
C TYR A 57 21.45 -0.75 4.52
N GLY A 58 20.73 0.33 4.15
CA GLY A 58 20.60 1.54 4.96
C GLY A 58 19.19 1.74 5.53
N VAL A 59 19.07 2.42 6.68
CA VAL A 59 17.76 2.81 7.26
C VAL A 59 17.06 3.89 6.43
N PHE A 60 17.84 4.74 5.77
CA PHE A 60 17.37 5.92 5.04
C PHE A 60 16.34 5.60 3.94
N PRO A 61 16.50 4.54 3.14
CA PRO A 61 15.54 4.29 2.08
C PRO A 61 14.23 3.67 2.49
N TYR A 62 14.23 2.91 3.58
CA TYR A 62 13.00 2.47 4.23
C TYR A 62 12.22 3.68 4.71
N PHE A 63 12.89 4.63 5.36
CA PHE A 63 12.29 5.90 5.77
C PHE A 63 11.75 6.69 4.56
N LEU A 64 12.52 6.78 3.48
CA LEU A 64 12.10 7.42 2.24
C LEU A 64 10.82 6.76 1.67
N LYS A 65 10.77 5.43 1.57
CA LYS A 65 9.59 4.69 1.07
C LYS A 65 8.36 4.97 1.95
N ILE A 66 8.51 4.93 3.27
CA ILE A 66 7.43 5.22 4.23
C ILE A 66 6.90 6.64 4.06
N VAL A 67 7.78 7.65 4.08
CA VAL A 67 7.40 9.06 3.99
C VAL A 67 6.80 9.39 2.63
N VAL A 68 7.42 8.93 1.55
CA VAL A 68 6.95 9.19 0.18
C VAL A 68 5.59 8.53 -0.04
N CYS A 69 5.42 7.25 0.29
CA CYS A 69 4.12 6.57 0.13
C CYS A 69 3.04 7.23 0.98
N GLY A 70 3.33 7.54 2.25
CA GLY A 70 2.39 8.23 3.14
C GLY A 70 1.97 9.60 2.57
N SER A 71 2.93 10.38 2.09
CA SER A 71 2.69 11.70 1.50
C SER A 71 1.85 11.62 0.23
N VAL A 72 2.13 10.66 -0.66
CA VAL A 72 1.35 10.45 -1.89
C VAL A 72 -0.09 10.07 -1.59
N LEU A 73 -0.31 9.13 -0.66
CA LEU A 73 -1.67 8.70 -0.28
C LEU A 73 -2.43 9.84 0.42
N TYR A 74 -1.75 10.62 1.27
CA TYR A 74 -2.33 11.80 1.90
C TYR A 74 -2.72 12.87 0.88
N TYR A 75 -1.83 13.18 -0.07
CA TYR A 75 -2.09 14.12 -1.14
C TYR A 75 -3.28 13.66 -2.01
N TRP A 76 -3.34 12.37 -2.35
CA TRP A 76 -4.48 11.81 -3.08
C TRP A 76 -5.80 12.00 -2.32
N TYR A 77 -5.81 11.74 -1.01
CA TYR A 77 -6.98 11.96 -0.15
C TYR A 77 -7.40 13.43 -0.10
N PHE A 78 -6.43 14.34 0.07
CA PHE A 78 -6.65 15.78 0.12
C PHE A 78 -7.23 16.30 -1.21
N ARG A 79 -6.56 16.02 -2.32
CA ARG A 79 -6.97 16.49 -3.66
C ARG A 79 -8.35 15.95 -4.07
N SER A 80 -8.71 14.77 -3.58
CA SER A 80 -10.02 14.16 -3.84
C SER A 80 -11.19 14.91 -3.20
N ARG A 81 -10.97 15.81 -2.22
CA ARG A 81 -12.03 16.67 -1.64
C ARG A 81 -12.67 17.60 -2.67
N GLU A 82 -11.86 18.09 -3.58
CA GLU A 82 -12.23 19.05 -4.62
C GLU A 82 -12.48 18.37 -5.97
N SER A 83 -12.67 17.05 -5.97
CA SER A 83 -12.85 16.28 -7.20
C SER A 83 -14.32 16.22 -7.62
N SER A 84 -14.54 16.15 -8.93
CA SER A 84 -15.85 15.89 -9.52
C SER A 84 -16.36 14.49 -9.17
N LYS A 85 -17.66 14.25 -9.36
CA LYS A 85 -18.27 12.91 -9.12
C LYS A 85 -17.60 11.80 -9.96
N LYS A 86 -17.14 12.12 -11.19
CA LYS A 86 -16.47 11.17 -12.08
C LYS A 86 -15.07 10.83 -11.57
N GLU A 87 -14.30 11.83 -11.15
CA GLU A 87 -12.95 11.67 -10.59
C GLU A 87 -12.96 10.93 -9.24
N MET A 88 -13.93 11.21 -8.37
CA MET A 88 -14.13 10.47 -7.12
C MET A 88 -14.41 8.98 -7.38
N ARG A 89 -15.25 8.68 -8.39
CA ARG A 89 -15.54 7.29 -8.77
C ARG A 89 -14.28 6.58 -9.28
N ARG A 90 -13.50 7.25 -10.13
CA ARG A 90 -12.22 6.72 -10.62
C ARG A 90 -11.26 6.46 -9.45
N SER A 91 -11.11 7.42 -8.55
CA SER A 91 -10.24 7.28 -7.37
C SER A 91 -10.61 6.07 -6.51
N ILE A 92 -11.91 5.85 -6.26
CA ILE A 92 -12.37 4.67 -5.53
C ILE A 92 -12.02 3.38 -6.30
N ILE A 93 -12.31 3.30 -7.60
CA ILE A 93 -11.99 2.12 -8.41
C ILE A 93 -10.49 1.84 -8.41
N THR A 94 -9.66 2.86 -8.63
CA THR A 94 -8.20 2.74 -8.58
C THR A 94 -7.72 2.28 -7.21
N SER A 95 -8.26 2.84 -6.12
CA SER A 95 -7.89 2.42 -4.76
C SER A 95 -8.27 0.95 -4.49
N ILE A 96 -9.38 0.45 -5.04
CA ILE A 96 -9.78 -0.96 -4.92
C ILE A 96 -8.82 -1.85 -5.72
N GLY A 97 -8.47 -1.47 -6.94
CA GLY A 97 -7.51 -2.22 -7.75
C GLY A 97 -6.15 -2.35 -7.05
N LEU A 98 -5.65 -1.24 -6.49
CA LEU A 98 -4.42 -1.25 -5.69
C LEU A 98 -4.56 -2.11 -4.44
N LEU A 99 -5.71 -2.07 -3.75
CA LEU A 99 -5.93 -2.91 -2.56
C LEU A 99 -5.82 -4.39 -2.90
N ILE A 100 -6.49 -4.82 -3.97
CA ILE A 100 -6.43 -6.22 -4.42
C ILE A 100 -4.98 -6.61 -4.70
N PHE A 101 -4.24 -5.78 -5.44
CA PHE A 101 -2.84 -6.03 -5.75
C PHE A 101 -1.97 -6.17 -4.50
N TYR A 102 -2.08 -5.23 -3.55
CA TYR A 102 -1.30 -5.26 -2.32
C TYR A 102 -1.72 -6.38 -1.36
N ILE A 103 -2.99 -6.79 -1.36
CA ILE A 103 -3.45 -7.97 -0.62
C ILE A 103 -2.76 -9.22 -1.18
N LEU A 104 -2.71 -9.38 -2.51
CA LEU A 104 -2.04 -10.53 -3.14
C LEU A 104 -0.55 -10.58 -2.78
N ILE A 105 0.16 -9.45 -2.80
CA ILE A 105 1.56 -9.37 -2.38
C ILE A 105 1.71 -9.80 -0.91
N ASN A 106 0.86 -9.27 -0.02
CA ASN A 106 0.95 -9.63 1.40
C ASN A 106 0.59 -11.10 1.66
N LEU A 107 -0.34 -11.68 0.90
CA LEU A 107 -0.62 -13.13 0.96
C LEU A 107 0.58 -13.96 0.49
N LEU A 108 1.28 -13.51 -0.56
CA LEU A 108 2.50 -14.15 -1.02
C LEU A 108 3.60 -14.09 0.06
N HIS A 109 3.73 -12.96 0.75
CA HIS A 109 4.64 -12.85 1.90
C HIS A 109 4.28 -13.86 3.00
N ILE A 110 3.00 -13.96 3.39
CA ILE A 110 2.56 -14.94 4.40
C ILE A 110 2.88 -16.37 3.95
N PHE A 111 2.60 -16.70 2.68
CA PHE A 111 2.94 -18.01 2.11
C PHE A 111 4.45 -18.29 2.21
N ASN A 112 5.30 -17.31 1.87
CA ASN A 112 6.75 -17.43 1.95
C ASN A 112 7.25 -17.58 3.39
N VAL A 113 6.64 -16.90 4.36
CA VAL A 113 6.95 -17.10 5.80
C VAL A 113 6.67 -18.55 6.20
N ILE A 114 5.50 -19.09 5.81
CA ILE A 114 5.13 -20.47 6.12
C ILE A 114 6.12 -21.45 5.48
N LEU A 115 6.44 -21.24 4.20
CA LEU A 115 7.40 -22.08 3.47
C LEU A 115 8.79 -22.06 4.12
N MET A 116 9.25 -20.90 4.56
CA MET A 116 10.53 -20.73 5.26
C MET A 116 10.59 -21.55 6.54
N PHE A 117 9.52 -21.61 7.33
CA PHE A 117 9.46 -22.44 8.54
C PHE A 117 9.38 -23.94 8.24
N TYR A 118 8.91 -24.35 7.06
CA TYR A 118 8.79 -25.76 6.69
C TYR A 118 10.07 -26.32 6.04
N LEU A 119 10.81 -25.50 5.30
CA LEU A 119 12.06 -25.89 4.63
C LEU A 119 13.29 -25.81 5.56
N LYS A 120 13.12 -25.34 6.78
CA LYS A 120 14.15 -25.21 7.81
C LYS A 120 14.05 -26.34 8.82
#